data_AF-A0A542XBI8-F1
#
_entry.id   AF-A0A542XBI8-F1
#
_cell.length_a   1.000
_cell.length_b   1.000
_cell.length_c   1.000
_cell.angle_alpha   90.00
_cell.angle_beta   90.00
_cell.angle_gamma   90.00
#
_symmetry.space_group_name_H-M   'P 1'
#
loop_
_entity.id
_entity.type
_entity.pdbx_description
1 polymer ?
#
loop_
_entity_poly.entity_id
_entity_poly.type
_entity_poly.pdbx_seq_one_letter_code
_entity_poly.pdbx_strand_id
1 'polypeptide(L)' 'MGILHGLAGNMQQIDQQQAAAEYGPWLLEGEQVQSAYKMLRDGFCITNHRINAADR' A
#
# COMPACT_ATOMS: atom_id res chain seq x y z
N MET A 1 -0.19 -2.59 24.96
CA MET A 1 0.02 -1.86 23.69
C MET A 1 -1.17 -2.12 22.76
N GLY A 2 -2.42 -1.71 23.00
CA GLY A 2 -3.01 -0.52 23.61
C GLY A 2 -4.18 -0.20 22.66
N ILE A 3 -5.42 -0.52 23.04
CA ILE A 3 -6.64 -0.46 22.19
C ILE A 3 -6.80 0.90 21.49
N LEU A 4 -6.29 1.97 22.10
CA LEU A 4 -6.26 3.33 21.57
C LEU A 4 -5.42 3.48 20.28
N HIS A 5 -4.41 2.64 20.06
CA HIS A 5 -3.63 2.62 18.81
C HIS A 5 -4.44 2.00 17.65
N GLY A 6 -5.39 1.11 17.96
CA GLY A 6 -6.31 0.52 16.97
C GLY A 6 -7.39 1.48 16.48
N LEU A 7 -7.58 2.62 17.15
CA LEU A 7 -8.65 3.59 16.85
C LEU A 7 -8.15 4.84 16.10
N ALA A 8 -6.82 5.07 16.01
CA ALA A 8 -6.24 6.32 15.46
C ALA A 8 -6.04 6.34 13.92
N GLY A 9 -6.59 5.37 13.19
CA GLY A 9 -6.51 5.31 11.73
C GLY A 9 -5.30 4.51 11.26
N ASN A 10 -5.50 3.21 11.04
CA ASN A 10 -4.44 2.25 10.74
C ASN A 10 -3.84 2.37 9.33
N MET A 11 -4.21 3.37 8.51
CA MET A 11 -3.65 3.55 7.17
C MET A 11 -2.42 4.44 7.22
N GLN A 12 -1.26 3.84 7.01
CA GLN A 12 -0.01 4.57 6.87
C GLN A 12 0.42 4.57 5.41
N GLN A 13 0.79 5.73 4.89
CA GLN A 13 1.43 5.82 3.58
C GLN A 13 2.83 5.22 3.69
N ILE A 14 3.17 4.32 2.77
CA ILE A 14 4.50 3.72 2.68
C ILE A 14 5.31 4.45 1.61
N ASP A 15 6.64 4.41 1.74
CA ASP A 15 7.54 5.03 0.78
C ASP A 15 7.59 4.26 -0.56
N GLN A 16 8.16 4.88 -1.59
CA GLN A 16 8.25 4.27 -2.92
C GLN A 16 9.09 2.98 -2.94
N GLN A 17 10.09 2.85 -2.07
CA GLN A 17 10.97 1.69 -2.07
C GLN A 17 10.24 0.48 -1.49
N GLN A 18 9.49 0.66 -0.40
CA GLN A 18 8.59 -0.34 0.17
C GLN A 18 7.48 -0.70 -0.81
N ALA A 19 6.87 0.30 -1.45
CA ALA A 19 5.81 0.06 -2.43
C ALA A 19 6.31 -0.71 -3.65
N ALA A 20 7.52 -0.43 -4.15
CA ALA A 20 8.12 -1.18 -5.25
C ALA A 20 8.46 -2.63 -4.86
N ALA A 21 8.94 -2.85 -3.64
CA ALA A 21 9.23 -4.19 -3.13
C ALA A 21 7.95 -5.03 -2.93
N GLU A 22 6.88 -4.41 -2.45
CA GLU A 22 5.61 -5.08 -2.17
C GLU A 22 4.80 -5.30 -3.46
N TYR A 23 4.62 -4.25 -4.29
CA TYR A 23 3.73 -4.30 -5.46
C TYR A 23 4.40 -4.57 -6.79
N GLY A 24 5.73 -4.47 -6.88
CA GLY A 24 6.50 -4.63 -8.12
C GLY A 24 6.13 -5.87 -8.96
N PRO A 25 5.97 -7.06 -8.36
CA PRO A 25 5.57 -8.27 -9.09
C PRO A 25 4.18 -8.21 -9.76
N TRP A 26 3.31 -7.28 -9.33
CA TRP A 26 1.95 -7.12 -9.85
C TRP A 26 1.80 -5.92 -10.79
N LEU A 27 2.86 -5.13 -10.99
CA LEU A 27 2.85 -4.01 -11.91
C LEU A 27 3.00 -4.49 -13.37
N LEU A 28 2.24 -3.88 -14.26
CA LEU A 28 2.38 -4.04 -15.70
C LEU A 28 3.64 -3.30 -16.20
N GLU A 29 4.09 -3.64 -17.40
CA GLU A 29 5.17 -2.91 -18.05
C GLU A 29 4.82 -1.42 -18.22
N GLY A 30 5.69 -0.53 -17.74
CA GLY A 30 5.47 0.92 -17.76
C GLY A 30 4.51 1.45 -16.68
N GLU A 31 3.94 0.58 -15.84
CA GLU A 31 3.12 0.99 -14.70
C GLU A 31 4.01 1.54 -13.56
N GLN A 32 3.66 2.72 -13.05
CA GLN A 32 4.43 3.42 -12.02
C GLN A 32 3.57 3.65 -10.78
N VAL A 33 4.13 3.36 -9.61
CA VAL A 33 3.49 3.63 -8.31
C VAL A 33 3.51 5.14 -8.05
N GLN A 34 2.34 5.71 -7.81
CA GLN A 34 2.19 7.12 -7.41
C GLN A 34 2.15 7.26 -5.89
N SER A 35 1.41 6.37 -5.24
CA SER A 35 1.32 6.29 -3.78
C SER A 35 0.89 4.90 -3.34
N ALA A 36 1.24 4.53 -2.11
CA ALA A 36 0.78 3.28 -1.52
C ALA A 36 0.50 3.46 -0.03
N TYR A 37 -0.50 2.74 0.44
CA TYR A 37 -1.00 2.80 1.81
C TYR A 37 -1.11 1.38 2.35
N LYS A 38 -0.74 1.20 3.61
CA LYS A 38 -0.79 -0.08 4.30
C LYS A 38 -1.64 0.04 5.55
N MET A 39 -2.48 -0.96 5.79
CA MET A 39 -3.33 -1.08 6.96
C MET A 39 -3.16 -2.43 7.62
N LEU A 40 -2.35 -2.51 8.68
CA LEU A 40 -2.02 -3.73 9.43
C LEU A 40 -1.52 -4.90 8.54
N ARG A 41 -2.44 -5.55 7.80
CA ARG A 41 -2.20 -6.65 6.87
C ARG A 41 -2.55 -6.30 5.42
N ASP A 42 -3.54 -5.44 5.23
CA ASP A 42 -4.05 -5.08 3.90
C ASP A 42 -3.32 -3.85 3.37
N GLY A 43 -3.49 -3.58 2.08
CA GLY A 43 -2.86 -2.42 1.45
C GLY A 43 -3.52 -2.02 0.15
N PHE A 44 -3.30 -0.75 -0.20
CA PHE A 44 -3.70 -0.16 -1.47
C PHE A 44 -2.49 0.47 -2.14
N CYS A 45 -2.26 0.16 -3.41
CA CYS A 45 -1.26 0.82 -4.24
C CYS A 45 -1.95 1.51 -5.41
N ILE A 46 -1.78 2.83 -5.49
CA ILE A 46 -2.30 3.66 -6.57
C ILE A 46 -1.19 3.84 -7.60
N THR A 47 -1.49 3.46 -8.83
CA THR A 47 -0.58 3.61 -9.97
C THR A 47 -1.15 4.61 -10.98
N ASN A 48 -0.39 4.87 -12.04
CA ASN A 48 -0.87 5.63 -13.20
C ASN A 48 -1.97 4.92 -14.01
N HIS A 49 -2.30 3.67 -13.72
CA HIS A 49 -3.30 2.90 -14.46
C HIS A 49 -4.50 2.46 -13.60
N ARG A 50 -4.28 2.12 -12.33
CA ARG A 50 -5.30 1.48 -11.49
C ARG A 50 -4.98 1.59 -10.00
N ILE A 51 -5.91 1.09 -9.20
CA ILE A 51 -5.70 0.84 -7.77
C ILE A 51 -5.57 -0.67 -7.59
N ASN A 52 -4.45 -1.11 -7.02
CA ASN A 52 -4.23 -2.48 -6.62
C ASN A 52 -4.57 -2.61 -5.13
N ALA A 53 -5.55 -3.44 -4.80
CA ALA A 53 -5.89 -3.79 -3.43
C ALA A 53 -5.26 -5.15 -3.09
N ALA A 54 -4.48 -5.19 -2.02
CA ALA A 54 -3.92 -6.40 -1.45
C ALA A 54 -4.63 -6.69 -0.11
N ASP A 55 -5.27 -7.85 -0.03
CA ASP A 55 -6.01 -8.32 1.15
C ASP A 55 -5.35 -9.63 1.66
N ARG A 56 -5.08 -9.73 2.96
CA ARG A 56 -4.36 -10.87 3.56
C ARG A 56 -4.90 -11.39 4.90
#